data_AF-A0A936NSH6-F1
#
_entry.id   AF-A0A936NSH6-F1
#
_cell.length_a   1.000
_cell.length_b   1.000
_cell.length_c   1.000
_cell.angle_alpha   90.00
_cell.angle_beta   90.00
_cell.angle_gamma   90.00
#
_symmetry.space_group_name_H-M   'P 1'
#
loop_
_entity.id
_entity.type
_entity.pdbx_description
1 polymer ?
#
loop_
_entity_poly.entity_id
_entity_poly.type
_entity_poly.pdbx_seq_one_letter_code
_entity_poly.pdbx_strand_id
1 'polypeptide(L)'
;MAGLIRRIVRSGGSRLAIKAAKAMPIIGAVAVVGLVGYEIKKKGIVKGLVNSALDATPVVGVAKNTIEMFTGDWLKDKVSKK
;
A
#
# COMPACT_ATOMS: atom_id res chain seq x y z
N MET A 1 -38.60 5.05 11.21
CA MET A 1 -37.84 5.05 9.93
C MET A 1 -36.31 5.19 10.09
N ALA A 2 -35.79 5.85 11.14
CA ALA A 2 -34.33 6.06 11.31
C ALA A 2 -33.49 4.77 11.41
N GLY A 3 -34.02 3.69 12.00
CA GLY A 3 -33.30 2.42 12.16
C GLY A 3 -33.05 1.66 10.84
N LEU A 4 -33.95 1.80 9.86
CA LEU A 4 -33.84 1.15 8.56
C LEU A 4 -32.77 1.83 7.70
N ILE A 5 -32.76 3.17 7.69
CA ILE A 5 -31.74 3.98 7.02
C ILE A 5 -30.37 3.68 7.63
N ARG A 6 -30.25 3.59 8.96
CA ARG A 6 -28.99 3.23 9.63
C ARG A 6 -28.49 1.84 9.25
N ARG A 7 -29.38 0.85 9.08
CA ARG A 7 -29.03 -0.49 8.63
C ARG A 7 -28.66 -0.55 7.14
N ILE A 8 -29.38 0.16 6.27
CA ILE A 8 -29.08 0.25 4.83
C ILE A 8 -27.78 1.03 4.57
N VAL A 9 -27.53 2.11 5.30
CA VAL A 9 -26.25 2.85 5.22
C VAL A 9 -25.11 1.97 5.74
N ARG A 10 -25.34 1.15 6.76
CA ARG A 10 -24.34 0.20 7.28
C ARG A 10 -24.12 -0.96 6.31
N SER A 11 -25.16 -1.58 5.75
CA SER A 11 -25.06 -2.73 4.84
C SER A 11 -24.69 -2.36 3.41
N GLY A 12 -25.17 -1.22 2.92
CA GLY A 12 -24.81 -0.62 1.62
C GLY A 12 -23.45 0.06 1.65
N GLY A 13 -23.15 0.77 2.74
CA GLY A 13 -21.83 1.36 2.99
C GLY A 13 -20.73 0.33 3.13
N SER A 14 -20.98 -0.80 3.80
CA SER A 14 -20.00 -1.91 3.87
C SER A 14 -19.66 -2.47 2.48
N ARG A 15 -20.64 -2.62 1.58
CA ARG A 15 -20.36 -3.12 0.22
C ARG A 15 -19.52 -2.14 -0.61
N LEU A 16 -19.81 -0.84 -0.51
CA LEU A 16 -19.01 0.21 -1.15
C LEU A 16 -17.61 0.31 -0.55
N ALA A 17 -17.48 0.24 0.77
CA ALA A 17 -16.19 0.25 1.46
C ALA A 17 -15.35 -0.97 1.07
N ILE A 18 -15.93 -2.17 0.99
CA ILE A 18 -15.23 -3.37 0.52
C ILE A 18 -14.79 -3.22 -0.94
N LYS A 19 -15.64 -2.65 -1.81
CA LYS A 19 -15.26 -2.39 -3.21
C LYS A 19 -14.13 -1.37 -3.31
N ALA A 20 -14.19 -0.28 -2.54
CA ALA A 20 -13.14 0.73 -2.49
C ALA A 20 -11.83 0.14 -1.95
N ALA A 21 -11.89 -0.64 -0.87
CA ALA A 21 -10.73 -1.33 -0.30
C ALA A 21 -10.09 -2.29 -1.31
N LYS A 22 -10.89 -3.03 -2.07
CA LYS A 22 -10.40 -3.90 -3.15
C LYS A 22 -9.77 -3.12 -4.32
N ALA A 23 -10.12 -1.85 -4.51
CA ALA A 23 -9.52 -0.99 -5.52
C ALA A 23 -8.22 -0.32 -5.06
N MET A 24 -7.93 -0.32 -3.75
CA MET A 24 -6.73 0.32 -3.19
C MET A 24 -5.41 -0.12 -3.82
N PRO A 25 -5.18 -1.42 -4.16
CA PRO A 25 -3.94 -1.82 -4.82
C PRO A 25 -3.73 -1.12 -6.16
N ILE A 26 -4.80 -0.94 -6.95
CA ILE A 26 -4.73 -0.28 -8.25
C ILE A 26 -4.52 1.22 -8.07
N ILE A 27 -5.27 1.85 -7.17
CA ILE A 27 -5.15 3.28 -6.88
C ILE A 27 -3.74 3.61 -6.36
N GLY A 28 -3.23 2.78 -5.44
CA GLY A 28 -1.87 2.90 -4.92
C GLY A 28 -0.82 2.76 -6.00
N ALA A 29 -0.94 1.77 -6.90
CA ALA A 29 -0.02 1.59 -8.01
C ALA A 29 0.01 2.80 -8.95
N VAL A 30 -1.16 3.32 -9.32
CA VAL A 30 -1.27 4.53 -10.16
C VAL A 30 -0.62 5.73 -9.47
N ALA A 31 -0.86 5.93 -8.17
CA ALA A 31 -0.26 7.01 -7.40
C ALA A 31 1.27 6.91 -7.35
N VAL A 32 1.81 5.72 -7.09
CA VAL A 32 3.27 5.46 -7.05
C VAL A 32 3.90 5.76 -8.41
N VAL A 33 3.34 5.22 -9.50
CA VAL A 33 3.86 5.46 -10.86
C VAL A 33 3.80 6.95 -11.20
N GLY A 34 2.71 7.64 -10.86
CA GLY A 34 2.56 9.08 -11.06
C GLY A 34 3.60 9.89 -10.29
N LEU A 35 3.85 9.56 -9.02
CA LEU A 35 4.84 10.23 -8.18
C LEU A 35 6.26 10.02 -8.68
N VAL A 36 6.64 8.78 -8.99
CA VAL A 36 7.96 8.46 -9.57
C VAL A 36 8.14 9.16 -10.92
N GLY A 37 7.11 9.15 -11.77
CA GLY A 37 7.12 9.86 -13.06
C GLY A 37 7.28 11.37 -12.89
N TYR A 38 6.62 11.97 -11.89
CA TYR A 38 6.77 13.38 -11.55
C TYR A 38 8.20 13.70 -11.08
N GLU A 39 8.78 12.85 -10.24
CA GLU A 39 10.18 12.99 -9.79
C GLU A 39 11.16 12.90 -10.96
N ILE A 40 10.97 11.93 -11.86
CA ILE A 40 11.77 11.78 -13.08
C ILE A 40 11.66 13.02 -13.96
N LYS A 41 10.45 13.55 -14.16
CA LYS A 41 10.24 14.77 -14.95
C LYS A 41 10.95 15.98 -14.33
N LYS A 42 10.99 16.08 -13.00
CA LYS A 42 11.57 17.22 -12.27
C LYS A 42 13.09 17.13 -12.10
N LYS A 43 13.62 15.94 -11.81
CA LYS A 43 15.03 15.71 -11.42
C LYS A 43 15.86 15.04 -12.53
N GLY A 44 15.22 14.57 -13.60
CA GLY A 44 15.81 13.70 -14.63
C GLY A 44 15.76 12.23 -14.22
N ILE A 45 15.93 11.32 -15.20
CA ILE A 45 15.72 9.86 -15.02
C ILE A 45 16.58 9.30 -13.88
N VAL A 46 17.88 9.57 -13.88
CA VAL A 46 18.82 9.00 -12.90
C VAL A 46 18.56 9.53 -11.49
N LYS A 47 18.49 10.85 -11.32
CA LYS A 47 18.29 11.46 -9.99
C LYS A 47 16.87 11.23 -9.46
N GLY A 48 15.87 11.19 -10.33
CA GLY A 48 14.48 10.89 -9.98
C GLY A 48 14.33 9.46 -9.47
N LEU A 49 14.89 8.47 -10.19
CA LEU A 49 14.85 7.07 -9.76
C LEU A 49 15.59 6.84 -8.43
N VAL A 50 16.77 7.43 -8.26
CA VAL A 50 17.55 7.30 -7.01
C VAL A 50 16.77 7.90 -5.84
N ASN A 51 16.17 9.09 -6.02
CA ASN A 51 15.39 9.72 -4.98
C ASN A 51 14.15 8.89 -4.60
N SER A 52 13.38 8.45 -5.59
CA SER A 52 12.21 7.59 -5.36
C SER A 52 12.59 6.26 -4.71
N ALA A 53 13.75 5.68 -5.05
CA ALA A 53 14.24 4.45 -4.43
C ALA A 53 14.65 4.67 -2.96
N LEU A 54 15.30 5.79 -2.65
CA LEU A 54 15.62 6.19 -1.28
C LEU A 54 14.34 6.36 -0.45
N ASP A 55 13.32 7.04 -1.01
CA ASP A 55 12.02 7.24 -0.35
C ASP A 55 11.24 5.92 -0.17
N ALA A 56 11.47 4.92 -1.03
CA ALA A 56 10.85 3.60 -0.91
C ALA A 56 11.46 2.74 0.20
N THR A 57 12.69 3.00 0.67
CA THR A 57 13.37 2.14 1.66
C THR A 57 12.57 1.85 2.94
N PRO A 58 11.88 2.83 3.58
CA PRO A 58 11.07 2.54 4.76
C PRO A 58 9.79 1.76 4.39
N VAL A 59 9.28 1.98 3.18
CA VAL A 59 8.08 1.33 2.64
C VAL A 59 8.33 -0.16 2.42
N VAL A 60 9.54 -0.56 2.00
CA VAL A 60 9.90 -1.98 1.86
C VAL A 60 9.78 -2.73 3.20
N GLY A 61 10.17 -2.12 4.31
CA GLY A 61 10.01 -2.71 5.64
C GLY A 61 8.55 -2.89 6.04
N VAL A 62 7.70 -1.90 5.77
CA VAL A 62 6.25 -2.00 6.01
C VAL A 62 5.61 -3.07 5.13
N ALA A 63 5.99 -3.14 3.85
CA ALA A 63 5.51 -4.14 2.91
C ALA A 63 5.89 -5.55 3.38
N LYS A 64 7.14 -5.75 3.81
CA LYS A 64 7.63 -7.01 4.37
C LYS A 64 6.76 -7.45 5.56
N ASN A 65 6.60 -6.60 6.57
CA ASN A 65 5.80 -6.93 7.75
C ASN A 65 4.37 -7.28 7.37
N THR A 66 3.78 -6.55 6.42
CA THR A 66 2.42 -6.82 5.94
C THR A 66 2.34 -8.19 5.27
N ILE A 67 3.27 -8.51 4.37
CA ILE A 67 3.34 -9.82 3.70
C ILE A 67 3.53 -10.95 4.72
N GLU A 68 4.43 -10.78 5.68
CA GLU A 68 4.67 -11.78 6.72
C GLU A 68 3.43 -12.02 7.60
N MET A 69 2.64 -10.97 7.85
CA MET A 69 1.38 -11.08 8.59
C MET A 69 0.33 -11.94 7.88
N PHE A 70 0.31 -11.97 6.55
CA PHE A 70 -0.67 -12.74 5.77
C PHE A 70 -0.16 -14.10 5.29
N THR A 71 1.15 -14.23 5.10
CA THR A 71 1.76 -15.40 4.42
C THR A 71 2.62 -16.25 5.34
N GLY A 72 2.94 -15.76 6.55
CA GLY A 72 3.93 -16.37 7.45
C GLY A 72 5.35 -15.86 7.19
N ASP A 73 6.32 -16.42 7.92
CA ASP A 73 7.70 -15.93 7.99
C ASP A 73 8.43 -16.04 6.63
N TRP A 74 8.53 -14.92 5.91
CA TRP A 74 9.01 -14.87 4.53
C TRP A 74 10.54 -14.69 4.46
N LEU A 75 11.11 -13.99 5.45
CA LEU A 75 12.55 -13.84 5.61
C LEU A 75 12.99 -14.42 6.95
N LYS A 76 13.38 -15.69 6.92
CA LYS A 76 13.89 -16.45 8.07
C LYS A 76 14.95 -15.67 8.85
N ASP A 77 14.75 -15.57 10.16
CA ASP A 77 15.78 -15.09 11.06
C ASP A 77 17.01 -16.00 11.03
N LYS A 78 18.20 -15.39 11.08
CA LYS A 78 19.43 -16.16 11.26
C LYS A 78 19.39 -16.79 12.64
N VAL A 79 19.79 -18.07 12.72
CA VAL A 79 20.00 -18.75 14.00
C VAL A 79 21.06 -17.96 14.77
N SER A 80 20.61 -17.27 15.81
CA SER A 80 21.51 -16.61 16.76
C SER A 80 22.32 -17.71 17.43
N LYS A 81 23.59 -17.87 17.03
CA LYS A 81 24.55 -18.66 17.81
C LYS A 81 24.83 -17.84 19.07
N LYS A 82 24.24 -18.31 20.16
CA LYS A 82 24.36 -17.80 21.53
C LYS A 82 25.83 -17.74 21.96
#